data_AF-A0A9P4TQ81-F1
#
_entry.id   AF-A0A9P4TQ81-F1
#
_cell.length_a   1.000
_cell.length_b   1.000
_cell.length_c   1.000
_cell.angle_alpha   90.00
_cell.angle_beta   90.00
_cell.angle_gamma   90.00
#
_symmetry.space_group_name_H-M   'P 1'
#
loop_
_entity.id
_entity.type
_entity.pdbx_description
1 polymer ?
#
loop_
_entity_poly.entity_id
_entity_poly.type
_entity_poly.pdbx_seq_one_letter_code
_entity_poly.pdbx_strand_id
1 'polypeptide(L)'
;MKTAIYVALVTAAAPAAWSLPASVTRQFKLPTCGAETCLASTNGTFVATGASNGTAPSDLGRICSLPQEDVTRYVQTVQPCIQRAKETNICTAGAIDQYKDVLKDVCARPEYNKEVHWA
;
A
#
# COMPACT_ATOMS: atom_id res chain seq x y z
N MET A 1 -46.02 3.74 -60.46
CA MET A 1 -44.81 3.61 -59.62
C MET A 1 -44.53 4.99 -59.03
N LYS A 2 -44.68 5.18 -57.71
CA LYS A 2 -44.54 6.47 -57.02
C LYS A 2 -43.25 6.43 -56.20
N THR A 3 -42.27 7.22 -56.59
CA THR A 3 -41.01 7.44 -55.86
C THR A 3 -41.23 8.43 -54.74
N ALA A 4 -41.01 8.00 -53.50
CA ALA A 4 -40.97 8.87 -52.33
C ALA A 4 -39.54 8.95 -51.84
N ILE A 5 -38.94 10.14 -51.97
CA ILE A 5 -37.62 10.49 -51.45
C ILE A 5 -37.80 10.83 -49.97
N TYR A 6 -37.15 10.08 -49.08
CA TYR A 6 -37.09 10.41 -47.65
C TYR A 6 -35.64 10.76 -47.29
N VAL A 7 -35.42 12.05 -47.03
CA VAL A 7 -34.19 12.58 -46.45
C VAL A 7 -34.21 12.25 -44.96
N ALA A 8 -33.38 11.32 -44.52
CA ALA A 8 -33.22 11.00 -43.10
C ALA A 8 -32.12 11.91 -42.49
N LEU A 9 -32.55 12.78 -41.59
CA LEU A 9 -31.71 13.60 -40.73
C LEU A 9 -30.77 12.72 -39.89
N VAL A 10 -29.46 12.96 -39.99
CA VAL A 10 -28.47 12.36 -39.09
C VAL A 10 -28.40 13.21 -37.82
N THR A 11 -29.14 12.82 -36.78
CA THR A 11 -28.97 13.38 -35.44
C THR A 11 -27.69 12.80 -34.83
N ALA A 12 -26.63 13.60 -34.76
CA ALA A 12 -25.40 13.24 -34.07
C ALA A 12 -25.68 13.12 -32.56
N ALA A 13 -25.85 11.88 -32.08
CA ALA A 13 -25.79 11.58 -30.67
C ALA A 13 -24.32 11.70 -30.23
N ALA A 14 -23.96 12.82 -29.59
CA ALA A 14 -22.68 12.92 -28.89
C ALA A 14 -22.67 11.87 -27.77
N PRO A 15 -21.63 11.02 -27.66
CA PRO A 15 -21.51 10.15 -26.51
C PRO A 15 -21.37 11.04 -25.29
N ALA A 16 -22.32 10.92 -24.36
CA ALA A 16 -22.14 11.41 -23.00
C ALA A 16 -20.93 10.66 -22.43
N ALA A 17 -19.74 11.26 -22.58
CA ALA A 17 -18.57 10.84 -21.85
C ALA A 17 -18.91 11.09 -20.39
N TRP A 18 -19.20 10.02 -19.67
CA TRP A 18 -19.32 10.05 -18.23
C TRP A 18 -18.00 10.60 -17.71
N SER A 19 -18.04 11.83 -17.21
CA SER A 19 -16.99 12.47 -16.47
C SER A 19 -16.74 11.63 -15.22
N LEU A 20 -16.01 10.52 -15.36
CA LEU A 20 -15.35 9.89 -14.23
C LEU A 20 -14.48 11.00 -13.64
N PRO A 21 -14.68 11.38 -12.36
CA PRO A 21 -13.80 12.34 -11.74
C PRO A 21 -12.39 11.74 -11.73
N ALA A 22 -11.58 12.17 -12.70
CA ALA A 22 -10.14 12.09 -12.60
C ALA A 22 -9.78 12.87 -11.34
N SER A 23 -8.96 12.27 -10.49
CA SER A 23 -8.34 12.84 -9.28
C SER A 23 -8.98 12.43 -7.94
N VAL A 24 -8.79 11.17 -7.57
CA VAL A 24 -8.45 10.84 -6.18
C VAL A 24 -7.17 10.01 -6.18
N THR A 25 -6.08 10.59 -6.66
CA THR A 25 -4.74 10.18 -6.23
C THR A 25 -4.50 10.72 -4.82
N ARG A 26 -5.34 10.31 -3.84
CA ARG A 26 -4.87 10.28 -2.45
C ARG A 26 -3.77 9.23 -2.48
N GLN A 27 -2.51 9.65 -2.59
CA GLN A 27 -1.38 8.78 -2.30
C GLN A 27 -1.70 8.15 -0.96
N PHE A 28 -2.02 6.86 -0.97
CA PHE A 28 -2.48 6.13 0.18
C PHE A 28 -1.29 6.15 1.15
N LYS A 29 -1.25 7.13 2.05
CA LYS A 29 -0.14 7.31 2.97
C LYS A 29 -0.29 6.18 3.95
N LEU A 30 0.48 5.12 3.72
CA LEU A 30 0.41 3.92 4.52
C LEU A 30 0.59 4.32 5.99
N PRO A 31 -0.35 3.98 6.87
CA PRO A 31 -0.22 4.32 8.27
C PRO A 31 0.85 3.42 8.89
N THR A 32 2.11 3.82 8.74
CA THR A 32 3.29 3.21 9.39
C THR A 32 3.34 3.50 10.89
N CYS A 33 2.31 4.15 11.42
CA CYS A 33 2.34 4.67 12.76
C CYS A 33 2.50 3.51 13.76
N GLY A 34 3.46 3.67 14.67
CA GLY A 34 3.94 2.63 15.57
C GLY A 34 5.20 1.92 15.08
N ALA A 35 5.33 1.58 13.80
CA ALA A 35 6.52 0.88 13.30
C ALA A 35 7.79 1.74 13.42
N GLU A 36 7.68 3.03 13.07
CA GLU A 36 8.77 4.01 13.19
C GLU A 36 9.23 4.22 14.63
N THR A 37 8.33 4.04 15.61
CA THR A 37 8.64 4.18 17.04
C THR A 37 9.63 3.11 17.51
N CYS A 38 9.51 1.88 16.98
CA CYS A 38 10.47 0.81 17.27
C CYS A 38 11.82 1.01 16.57
N LEU A 39 11.86 1.86 15.57
CA LEU A 39 13.05 2.17 14.76
C LEU A 39 13.64 3.53 15.12
N ALA A 40 13.25 4.12 16.26
CA ALA A 40 13.71 5.44 16.67
C ALA A 40 15.25 5.52 16.81
N SER A 41 15.89 4.44 17.27
CA SER A 41 17.35 4.32 17.38
C SER A 41 18.08 4.41 16.02
N THR A 42 17.36 4.17 14.93
CA THR A 42 17.85 4.19 13.54
C THR A 42 17.10 5.24 12.71
N ASN A 43 16.71 6.35 13.36
CA ASN A 43 16.00 7.48 12.73
C ASN A 43 14.71 7.06 11.99
N GLY A 44 13.97 6.09 12.53
CA GLY A 44 12.72 5.60 11.96
C GLY A 44 12.90 4.62 10.80
N THR A 45 14.11 4.11 10.55
CA THR A 45 14.40 3.19 9.44
C THR A 45 14.90 1.83 9.91
N PHE A 46 14.57 0.77 9.21
CA PHE A 46 15.10 -0.56 9.49
C PHE A 46 16.42 -0.79 8.75
N VAL A 47 17.47 -1.15 9.48
CA VAL A 47 18.78 -1.46 8.92
C VAL A 47 18.92 -2.97 8.82
N ALA A 48 18.70 -3.54 7.63
CA ALA A 48 18.83 -4.98 7.37
C ALA A 48 20.29 -5.44 7.47
N THR A 49 20.53 -6.71 7.82
CA THR A 49 21.90 -7.22 8.03
C THR A 49 22.76 -7.20 6.76
N GLY A 50 22.13 -7.28 5.59
CA GLY A 50 22.78 -7.18 4.28
C GLY A 50 22.58 -5.85 3.54
N ALA A 51 21.94 -4.84 4.14
CA ALA A 51 21.66 -3.57 3.46
C ALA A 51 22.54 -2.44 4.00
N SER A 52 23.22 -1.74 3.10
CA SER A 52 24.05 -0.56 3.42
C SER A 52 23.23 0.64 3.87
N ASN A 53 21.93 0.67 3.53
CA ASN A 53 21.04 1.81 3.72
C ASN A 53 19.78 1.40 4.50
N GLY A 54 19.37 2.24 5.44
CA GLY A 54 18.11 2.07 6.18
C GLY A 54 16.88 2.08 5.27
N THR A 55 15.88 1.29 5.64
CA THR A 55 14.62 1.10 4.89
C THR A 55 13.46 1.67 5.72
N ALA A 56 12.70 2.61 5.15
CA ALA A 56 11.56 3.19 5.85
C ALA A 56 10.42 2.15 5.97
N PRO A 57 9.65 2.14 7.06
CA PRO A 57 8.46 1.29 7.23
C PRO A 57 7.39 1.45 6.14
N SER A 58 7.37 2.59 5.47
CA SER A 58 6.45 2.91 4.37
C SER A 58 6.92 2.35 3.03
N ASP A 59 8.21 2.02 2.90
CA ASP A 59 8.81 1.48 1.68
C ASP A 59 8.68 -0.05 1.65
N LEU A 60 7.44 -0.51 1.53
CA LEU A 60 7.11 -1.94 1.59
C LEU A 60 7.84 -2.75 0.53
N GLY A 61 7.96 -2.22 -0.69
CA GLY A 61 8.67 -2.91 -1.79
C GLY A 61 10.13 -3.16 -1.43
N ARG A 62 10.81 -2.18 -0.82
CA ARG A 62 12.18 -2.35 -0.35
C ARG A 62 12.28 -3.32 0.82
N ILE A 63 11.33 -3.31 1.76
CA ILE A 63 11.27 -4.32 2.85
C ILE A 63 11.13 -5.71 2.25
N CYS A 64 10.18 -5.93 1.35
CA CYS A 64 9.91 -7.22 0.72
C CYS A 64 11.02 -7.69 -0.24
N SER A 65 11.88 -6.77 -0.70
CA SER A 65 13.08 -7.10 -1.48
C SER A 65 14.21 -7.72 -0.64
N LEU A 66 14.12 -7.63 0.69
CA LEU A 66 15.14 -8.17 1.59
C LEU A 66 15.11 -9.70 1.64
N PRO A 67 16.19 -10.35 2.10
CA PRO A 67 16.17 -11.77 2.46
C PRO A 67 15.01 -12.11 3.43
N GLN A 68 14.47 -13.32 3.36
CA GLN A 68 13.31 -13.73 4.18
C GLN A 68 13.59 -13.58 5.69
N GLU A 69 14.83 -13.83 6.10
CA GLU A 69 15.30 -13.62 7.48
C GLU A 69 15.18 -12.15 7.92
N ASP A 70 15.54 -11.20 7.05
CA ASP A 70 15.47 -9.77 7.33
C ASP A 70 14.02 -9.26 7.33
N VAL A 71 13.16 -9.79 6.46
CA VAL A 71 11.70 -9.53 6.49
C VAL A 71 11.09 -10.03 7.80
N THR A 72 11.45 -11.23 8.22
CA THR A 72 10.97 -11.81 9.48
C THR A 72 11.46 -10.98 10.67
N ARG A 73 12.75 -10.58 10.67
CA ARG A 73 13.33 -9.73 11.71
C ARG A 73 12.68 -8.35 11.74
N TYR A 74 12.38 -7.78 10.58
CA TYR A 74 11.64 -6.53 10.47
C TYR A 74 10.31 -6.63 11.23
N VAL A 75 9.50 -7.63 10.90
CA VAL A 75 8.18 -7.86 11.53
C VAL A 75 8.32 -8.02 13.04
N GLN A 76 9.25 -8.87 13.51
CA GLN A 76 9.51 -9.08 14.93
C GLN A 76 9.94 -7.79 15.65
N THR A 77 10.70 -6.93 14.96
CA THR A 77 11.18 -5.66 15.52
C THR A 77 10.05 -4.66 15.67
N VAL A 78 9.19 -4.51 14.65
CA VAL A 78 8.15 -3.48 14.66
C VAL A 78 6.86 -3.91 15.36
N GLN A 79 6.61 -5.21 15.45
CA GLN A 79 5.41 -5.78 16.07
C GLN A 79 5.09 -5.24 17.47
N PRO A 80 6.02 -5.19 18.45
CA PRO A 80 5.68 -4.69 19.79
C PRO A 80 5.27 -3.21 19.78
N CYS A 81 5.83 -2.38 18.90
CA CYS A 81 5.43 -0.98 18.82
C CYS A 81 4.13 -0.77 18.07
N ILE A 82 3.83 -1.57 17.05
CA ILE A 82 2.53 -1.57 16.39
C ILE A 82 1.44 -1.96 17.39
N GLN A 83 1.69 -3.00 18.21
CA GLN A 83 0.77 -3.41 19.26
C GLN A 83 0.57 -2.30 20.32
N ARG A 84 1.66 -1.68 20.78
CA ARG A 84 1.59 -0.54 21.71
C ARG A 84 0.86 0.67 21.11
N ALA A 85 1.03 0.93 19.82
CA ALA A 85 0.35 2.02 19.12
C ALA A 85 -1.18 1.82 19.09
N LYS A 86 -1.63 0.55 19.05
CA LYS A 86 -3.04 0.17 19.21
C LYS A 86 -3.55 0.53 20.61
N GLU A 87 -2.78 0.18 21.64
CA GLU A 87 -3.15 0.38 23.06
C GLU A 87 -3.13 1.85 23.48
N THR A 88 -2.24 2.64 22.88
CA THR A 88 -2.04 4.06 23.20
C THR A 88 -2.84 5.02 22.30
N ASN A 89 -3.68 4.49 21.39
CA ASN A 89 -4.45 5.27 20.40
C ASN A 89 -3.61 6.19 19.50
N ILE A 90 -2.31 5.88 19.33
CA ILE A 90 -1.45 6.59 18.36
C ILE A 90 -1.89 6.23 16.94
N CYS A 91 -2.33 4.98 16.74
CA CYS A 91 -2.95 4.49 15.51
C CYS A 91 -4.36 3.96 15.79
N THR A 92 -5.24 4.09 14.80
CA THR A 92 -6.51 3.35 14.83
C THR A 92 -6.25 1.86 14.59
N ALA A 93 -7.09 1.00 15.16
CA ALA A 93 -6.98 -0.44 14.93
C ALA A 93 -7.02 -0.80 13.43
N GLY A 94 -7.93 -0.16 12.67
CA GLY A 94 -8.04 -0.37 11.23
C GLY A 94 -6.79 0.06 10.45
N ALA A 95 -6.09 1.11 10.89
CA ALA A 95 -4.83 1.52 10.27
C ALA A 95 -3.72 0.48 10.50
N ILE A 96 -3.66 -0.10 11.69
CA ILE A 96 -2.70 -1.16 12.02
C ILE A 96 -2.99 -2.42 11.20
N ASP A 97 -4.25 -2.87 11.19
CA ASP A 97 -4.63 -4.07 10.45
C ASP A 97 -4.39 -3.87 8.95
N GLN A 98 -4.70 -2.69 8.42
CA GLN A 98 -4.38 -2.34 7.04
C GLN A 98 -2.87 -2.38 6.76
N TYR A 99 -2.02 -1.85 7.66
CA TYR A 99 -0.58 -1.92 7.48
C TYR A 99 -0.08 -3.38 7.43
N LYS A 100 -0.58 -4.21 8.35
CA LYS A 100 -0.25 -5.65 8.43
C LYS A 100 -0.64 -6.39 7.15
N ASP A 101 -1.84 -6.13 6.65
CA ASP A 101 -2.38 -6.76 5.45
C ASP A 101 -1.63 -6.30 4.19
N VAL A 102 -1.41 -4.99 4.03
CA VAL A 102 -0.69 -4.49 2.84
C VAL A 102 0.76 -4.97 2.82
N LEU A 103 1.46 -5.02 3.96
CA LEU A 103 2.81 -5.60 3.99
C LEU A 103 2.79 -7.07 3.56
N LYS A 104 1.82 -7.85 4.06
CA LYS A 104 1.68 -9.26 3.69
C LYS A 104 1.38 -9.42 2.20
N ASP A 105 0.42 -8.66 1.67
CA ASP A 105 0.02 -8.71 0.27
C ASP A 105 1.15 -8.29 -0.68
N VAL A 106 1.88 -7.22 -0.34
CA VAL A 106 3.03 -6.77 -1.14
C VAL A 106 4.14 -7.82 -1.12
N CYS A 107 4.50 -8.35 0.05
CA CYS A 107 5.55 -9.35 0.17
C CYS A 107 5.22 -10.69 -0.50
N ALA A 108 3.94 -11.07 -0.54
CA ALA A 108 3.49 -12.29 -1.21
C ALA A 108 3.46 -12.19 -2.74
N ARG A 109 3.67 -11.01 -3.34
CA ARG A 109 3.68 -10.87 -4.80
C ARG A 109 4.77 -11.72 -5.43
N PRO A 110 4.58 -12.21 -6.67
CA PRO A 110 5.55 -13.07 -7.35
C PRO A 110 6.95 -12.46 -7.46
N GLU A 111 7.07 -11.13 -7.55
CA GLU A 111 8.36 -10.45 -7.61
C GLU A 111 9.20 -10.56 -6.33
N TYR A 112 8.56 -10.79 -5.17
CA TYR A 112 9.24 -10.88 -3.87
C TYR A 112 9.19 -12.29 -3.30
N ASN A 113 8.05 -12.99 -3.47
CA ASN A 113 7.80 -14.36 -3.00
C ASN A 113 8.22 -14.56 -1.53
N LYS A 114 7.78 -13.64 -0.67
CA LYS A 114 8.07 -13.63 0.76
C LYS A 114 6.83 -13.93 1.59
N GLU A 115 7.07 -14.51 2.75
CA GLU A 115 6.03 -14.76 3.75
C GLU A 115 6.15 -13.75 4.90
N VAL A 116 5.01 -13.21 5.34
CA VAL A 116 4.92 -12.25 6.45
C VAL A 116 4.01 -12.86 7.52
N HIS A 117 4.59 -13.11 8.69
CA HIS A 117 3.88 -13.66 9.84
C HIS A 117 3.87 -12.67 10.98
N TRP A 118 2.67 -12.13 11.25
CA TRP A 118 2.41 -11.35 12.45
C TRP A 118 1.95 -12.30 13.57
N ALA A 119 2.41 -12.08 14.80
CA ALA A 119 1.83 -12.77 15.96
C ALA A 119 0.54 -12.10 16.45
#